data_AF-A0A432TLC8-F1
#
_entry.id   AF-A0A432TLC8-F1
#
_cell.length_a   1.000
_cell.length_b   1.000
_cell.length_c   1.000
_cell.angle_alpha   90.00
_cell.angle_beta   90.00
_cell.angle_gamma   90.00
#
_symmetry.space_group_name_H-M   'P 1'
#
loop_
_entity.id
_entity.type
_entity.pdbx_description
1 polymer ?
#
loop_
_entity_poly.entity_id
_entity_poly.type
_entity_poly.pdbx_seq_one_letter_code
_entity_poly.pdbx_strand_id
1 'polypeptide(L)'
;MDLNTRRLTNYLLLPVSGIFYVLSAFRRFFYRVGLLTITRFNVPVVVVGNITVGGSGKTPIVIALANHFRQQGKQVGVVSRGYRGSHQQDSLSVDKNTEAQLSGDEPLLIAMQSQVPVMVNADRAQAVKDLIIEHSVDLV
;
A
#
# COMPACT_ATOMS: atom_id res chain seq x y z
N MET A 1 -22.55 -4.70 27.31
CA MET A 1 -21.61 -3.58 27.46
C MET A 1 -22.11 -2.41 26.64
N ASP A 2 -22.56 -1.35 27.32
CA ASP A 2 -23.40 -0.27 26.78
C ASP A 2 -22.78 0.62 25.71
N LEU A 3 -23.58 0.92 24.68
CA LEU A 3 -23.27 1.84 23.58
C LEU A 3 -23.02 3.29 24.06
N ASN A 4 -23.59 3.69 25.20
CA ASN A 4 -23.43 5.02 25.77
C ASN A 4 -22.04 5.25 26.37
N THR A 5 -21.44 4.23 26.97
CA THR A 5 -20.08 4.31 27.54
C THR A 5 -19.03 4.51 26.44
N ARG A 6 -19.24 3.92 25.25
CA ARG A 6 -18.37 4.14 24.08
C ARG A 6 -18.33 5.61 23.63
N ARG A 7 -19.43 6.35 23.77
CA ARG A 7 -19.50 7.77 23.35
C ARG A 7 -18.65 8.66 24.25
N LEU A 8 -18.74 8.52 25.58
CA LEU A 8 -17.94 9.29 26.53
C LEU A 8 -16.44 8.99 26.42
N THR A 9 -16.05 7.72 26.28
CA THR A 9 -14.64 7.35 26.08
C THR A 9 -14.05 7.92 24.80
N ASN A 10 -14.84 8.04 23.72
CA ASN A 10 -14.38 8.66 22.48
C ASN A 10 -14.04 10.16 22.64
N TYR A 11 -14.74 10.88 23.53
CA TYR A 11 -14.43 12.29 23.81
C TYR A 11 -13.05 12.45 24.47
N LEU A 12 -12.61 11.46 25.27
CA LEU A 12 -11.26 11.45 25.85
C LEU A 12 -10.15 11.33 24.79
N LEU A 13 -10.47 10.77 23.61
CA LEU A 13 -9.53 10.63 22.49
C LEU A 13 -9.49 11.89 21.60
N LEU A 14 -10.37 12.86 21.79
CA LEU A 14 -10.36 14.12 21.02
C LEU A 14 -9.04 14.89 21.09
N PRO A 15 -8.37 15.09 22.24
CA PRO A 15 -7.07 15.76 22.27
C PRO A 15 -6.02 15.02 21.42
N VAL A 16 -5.99 13.69 21.49
CA VAL A 16 -5.09 12.86 20.67
C VAL A 16 -5.45 12.98 19.18
N SER A 17 -6.74 12.99 18.84
CA SER A 17 -7.24 13.21 17.48
C SER A 17 -6.83 14.59 16.94
N GLY A 18 -6.93 15.63 17.76
CA GLY A 18 -6.51 16.99 17.41
C GLY A 18 -5.01 17.06 17.09
N ILE A 19 -4.16 16.44 17.92
CA ILE A 19 -2.72 16.35 17.65
C ILE A 19 -2.46 15.60 16.35
N PHE A 20 -3.08 14.43 16.15
CA PHE A 20 -2.93 13.65 14.92
C PHE A 20 -3.37 14.44 13.68
N TYR A 21 -4.47 15.18 13.78
CA TYR A 21 -4.98 16.04 12.70
C TYR A 21 -3.97 17.13 12.35
N VAL A 22 -3.46 17.86 13.35
CA VAL A 22 -2.48 18.94 13.15
C VAL A 22 -1.20 18.40 12.49
N LEU A 23 -0.64 17.30 13.00
CA LEU A 23 0.55 16.67 12.41
C LEU A 23 0.32 16.21 10.96
N SER A 24 -0.84 15.61 10.69
CA SER A 24 -1.22 15.17 9.34
C SER A 24 -1.41 16.35 8.39
N ALA A 25 -2.00 17.46 8.88
CA ALA A 25 -2.19 18.69 8.12
C ALA A 25 -0.86 19.35 7.76
N PHE A 26 0.09 19.45 8.71
CA PHE A 26 1.43 19.95 8.45
C PHE A 26 2.17 19.10 7.43
N ARG A 27 2.13 17.77 7.56
CA ARG A 27 2.74 16.86 6.58
C ARG A 27 2.16 17.09 5.18
N ARG A 28 0.84 17.22 5.06
CA ARG A 28 0.18 17.50 3.77
C ARG A 28 0.57 18.88 3.21
N PHE A 29 0.70 19.88 4.08
CA PHE A 29 1.16 21.22 3.70
C PHE A 29 2.57 21.15 3.10
N PHE A 30 3.51 20.47 3.77
CA PHE A 30 4.88 20.33 3.28
C PHE A 30 4.98 19.65 1.89
N TYR A 31 4.14 18.66 1.59
CA TYR A 31 4.05 18.11 0.23
C TYR A 31 3.46 19.13 -0.77
N ARG A 32 2.44 19.89 -0.38
CA ARG A 32 1.79 20.88 -1.26
C ARG A 32 2.73 22.01 -1.66
N VAL A 33 3.57 22.48 -0.73
CA VAL A 33 4.55 23.54 -1.01
C VAL A 33 5.86 23.02 -1.61
N GLY A 34 5.97 21.71 -1.89
CA GLY A 34 7.14 21.11 -2.52
C GLY A 34 8.37 20.96 -1.61
N LEU A 35 8.20 21.06 -0.29
CA LEU A 35 9.30 20.89 0.67
C LEU A 35 9.66 19.41 0.90
N LEU A 36 8.73 18.49 0.65
CA LEU A 36 9.00 17.05 0.70
C LEU A 36 9.18 16.47 -0.70
N THR A 37 10.12 15.54 -0.84
CA THR A 37 10.46 14.89 -2.10
C THR A 37 9.28 14.10 -2.68
N ILE A 38 9.03 14.28 -3.97
CA ILE A 38 8.04 13.53 -4.74
C ILE A 38 8.78 12.76 -5.84
N THR A 39 8.75 11.43 -5.76
CA THR A 39 9.31 10.56 -6.80
C THR A 39 8.31 10.40 -7.93
N ARG A 40 8.76 10.55 -9.17
CA ARG A 40 7.97 10.30 -10.39
C ARG A 40 8.55 9.12 -11.15
N PHE A 41 7.68 8.40 -11.84
CA PHE A 41 8.02 7.22 -12.63
C PHE A 41 7.61 7.42 -14.08
N ASN A 42 8.27 6.70 -15.00
CA ASN A 42 7.96 6.73 -16.42
C ASN A 42 6.73 5.88 -16.80
N VAL A 43 6.19 5.15 -15.84
CA VAL A 43 4.97 4.34 -15.98
C VAL A 43 3.86 4.94 -15.12
N PRO A 44 2.60 4.84 -15.54
CA PRO A 44 1.46 5.23 -14.70
C PRO A 44 1.45 4.44 -13.39
N VAL A 45 1.13 5.12 -12.28
CA VAL A 45 1.02 4.51 -10.95
C VAL A 45 -0.37 4.79 -10.37
N VAL A 46 -1.12 3.74 -10.05
CA VAL A 46 -2.47 3.79 -9.46
C VAL A 46 -2.39 3.48 -7.97
N VAL A 47 -2.66 4.49 -7.15
CA VAL A 47 -2.62 4.33 -5.69
C VAL A 47 -4.00 3.90 -5.15
N VAL A 48 -4.09 2.68 -4.64
CA VAL A 48 -5.28 2.18 -3.92
C VAL A 48 -5.09 2.35 -2.41
N GLY A 49 -5.81 3.31 -1.82
CA GLY A 49 -5.74 3.62 -0.39
C GLY A 49 -7.11 3.63 0.29
N ASN A 50 -7.13 3.79 1.61
CA ASN A 50 -8.35 4.02 2.37
C ASN A 50 -8.14 5.13 3.42
N ILE A 51 -9.22 5.84 3.76
CA ILE A 51 -9.22 6.95 4.72
C ILE A 51 -9.41 6.43 6.16
N THR A 52 -9.95 5.22 6.33
CA THR A 52 -10.19 4.59 7.63
C THR A 52 -9.22 3.44 7.93
N VAL A 53 -8.99 3.18 9.21
CA VAL A 53 -8.25 1.99 9.68
C VAL A 53 -9.20 0.79 9.77
N GLY A 54 -8.78 -0.39 9.29
CA GLY A 54 -9.58 -1.61 9.28
C GLY A 54 -9.66 -2.30 7.92
N GLY A 55 -10.45 -3.38 7.84
CA GLY A 55 -10.70 -4.16 6.64
C GLY A 55 -11.53 -3.38 5.63
N SER A 56 -10.85 -2.68 4.72
CA SER A 56 -11.47 -1.67 3.85
C SER A 56 -11.56 -2.10 2.38
N GLY A 57 -11.54 -3.41 2.10
CA GLY A 57 -11.68 -3.94 0.75
C GLY A 57 -10.55 -3.58 -0.24
N LYS A 58 -9.42 -3.02 0.21
CA LYS A 58 -8.29 -2.64 -0.66
C LYS A 58 -7.78 -3.84 -1.46
N THR A 59 -7.56 -4.97 -0.80
CA THR A 59 -6.99 -6.18 -1.41
C THR A 59 -7.87 -6.71 -2.55
N PRO A 60 -9.20 -6.91 -2.37
CA PRO A 60 -10.09 -7.22 -3.49
C PRO A 60 -10.04 -6.22 -4.65
N ILE A 61 -9.98 -4.92 -4.36
CA ILE A 61 -9.93 -3.87 -5.40
C ILE A 61 -8.61 -3.94 -6.18
N VAL A 62 -7.48 -4.10 -5.50
CA VAL A 62 -6.16 -4.24 -6.14
C VAL A 62 -6.15 -5.45 -7.06
N ILE A 63 -6.67 -6.59 -6.61
CA ILE A 63 -6.74 -7.82 -7.41
C ILE A 63 -7.66 -7.64 -8.62
N ALA A 64 -8.81 -6.99 -8.45
CA ALA A 64 -9.74 -6.70 -9.53
C ALA A 64 -9.11 -5.77 -10.59
N LEU A 65 -8.43 -4.70 -10.17
CA LEU A 65 -7.74 -3.77 -11.07
C LEU A 65 -6.59 -4.46 -11.80
N ALA A 66 -5.75 -5.21 -11.10
CA ALA A 66 -4.65 -5.95 -11.69
C ALA A 66 -5.15 -6.94 -12.75
N ASN A 67 -6.20 -7.71 -12.44
CA ASN A 67 -6.81 -8.63 -13.39
C ASN A 67 -7.43 -7.90 -14.59
N HIS A 68 -8.12 -6.78 -14.37
CA HIS A 68 -8.75 -6.00 -15.45
C HIS A 68 -7.72 -5.51 -16.48
N PHE A 69 -6.62 -4.90 -16.03
CA PHE A 69 -5.58 -4.40 -16.95
C PHE A 69 -4.75 -5.53 -17.56
N ARG A 70 -4.49 -6.61 -16.81
CA ARG A 70 -3.86 -7.81 -17.35
C ARG A 70 -4.68 -8.43 -18.48
N GLN A 71 -6.01 -8.51 -18.34
CA GLN A 71 -6.91 -8.98 -19.39
C GLN A 71 -6.90 -8.10 -20.65
N GLN A 72 -6.49 -6.83 -20.53
CA GLN A 72 -6.26 -5.92 -21.65
C GLN A 72 -4.85 -6.04 -22.25
N GLY A 73 -4.05 -7.02 -21.81
CA GLY A 73 -2.71 -7.27 -22.31
C GLY A 73 -1.64 -6.33 -21.74
N LYS A 74 -1.92 -5.61 -20.64
CA LYS A 74 -0.90 -4.78 -19.96
C LYS A 74 -0.01 -5.62 -19.06
N GLN A 75 1.27 -5.29 -19.01
CA GLN A 75 2.19 -5.80 -17.99
C GLN A 75 1.97 -5.01 -16.69
N VAL A 76 1.12 -5.53 -15.81
CA VAL A 76 0.82 -4.90 -14.53
C VAL A 76 1.78 -5.44 -13.48
N GLY A 77 2.24 -4.59 -12.56
CA GLY A 77 2.85 -5.02 -11.31
C GLY A 77 2.15 -4.37 -10.12
N VAL A 78 2.34 -4.90 -8.92
CA VAL A 78 1.73 -4.36 -7.69
C VAL A 78 2.82 -4.11 -6.65
N VAL A 79 2.76 -2.96 -5.99
CA VAL A 79 3.64 -2.65 -4.85
C VAL A 79 2.86 -2.71 -3.55
N SER A 80 3.40 -3.41 -2.55
CA SER A 80 2.88 -3.44 -1.20
C SER A 80 3.96 -3.10 -0.18
N ARG A 81 3.52 -2.74 1.04
CA ARG A 81 4.42 -2.42 2.14
C ARG A 81 4.97 -3.67 2.85
N GLY A 82 4.30 -4.82 2.72
CA GLY A 82 4.66 -6.04 3.45
C GLY A 82 4.28 -6.00 4.93
N TYR A 83 3.05 -5.56 5.26
CA TYR A 83 2.61 -5.49 6.65
C TYR A 83 2.66 -6.87 7.31
N ARG A 84 3.32 -6.97 8.48
CA ARG A 84 3.63 -8.22 9.22
C ARG A 84 4.62 -9.18 8.55
N GLY A 85 5.21 -8.82 7.40
CA GLY A 85 6.37 -9.53 6.87
C GLY A 85 7.63 -9.24 7.70
N SER A 86 8.53 -10.21 7.79
CA SER A 86 9.83 -10.04 8.45
C SER A 86 10.88 -9.39 7.54
N HIS A 87 10.65 -9.31 6.22
CA HIS A 87 11.56 -8.69 5.27
C HIS A 87 11.48 -7.15 5.35
N GLN A 88 12.59 -6.49 5.73
CA GLN A 88 12.60 -5.04 5.97
C GLN A 88 13.72 -4.25 5.27
N GLN A 89 14.76 -4.92 4.77
CA GLN A 89 15.97 -4.22 4.29
C GLN A 89 15.90 -3.86 2.81
N ASP A 90 15.53 -4.81 1.95
CA ASP A 90 15.46 -4.62 0.50
C ASP A 90 14.06 -4.88 -0.05
N SER A 91 13.88 -4.62 -1.35
CA SER A 91 12.66 -4.99 -2.07
C SER A 91 12.60 -6.52 -2.21
N LEU A 92 11.46 -7.10 -1.87
CA LEU A 92 11.19 -8.54 -2.02
C LEU A 92 10.19 -8.75 -3.16
N SER A 93 10.62 -9.45 -4.21
CA SER A 93 9.72 -9.97 -5.23
C SER A 93 8.95 -11.17 -4.67
N VAL A 94 7.62 -11.14 -4.74
CA VAL A 94 6.74 -12.12 -4.13
C VAL A 94 6.11 -12.98 -5.21
N ASP A 95 6.32 -14.28 -5.11
CA ASP A 95 5.70 -15.31 -5.95
C ASP A 95 4.88 -16.31 -5.10
N LYS A 96 4.32 -17.33 -5.75
CA LYS A 96 3.54 -18.39 -5.09
C LYS A 96 4.34 -19.26 -4.11
N ASN A 97 5.67 -19.26 -4.21
CA ASN A 97 6.57 -20.06 -3.37
C ASN A 97 7.13 -19.25 -2.20
N THR A 98 6.94 -17.93 -2.22
CA THR A 98 7.41 -17.02 -1.19
C THR A 98 6.64 -17.27 0.10
N GLU A 99 7.36 -17.40 1.21
CA GLU A 99 6.75 -17.62 2.51
C GLU A 99 5.96 -16.38 2.97
N ALA A 100 4.75 -16.60 3.49
CA ALA A 100 3.90 -15.53 4.03
C ALA A 100 4.58 -14.81 5.21
N GLN A 101 5.45 -15.50 5.95
CA GLN A 101 6.21 -14.90 7.06
C GLN A 101 7.20 -13.84 6.58
N LEU A 102 7.73 -13.99 5.35
CA LEU A 102 8.66 -13.05 4.74
C LEU A 102 7.93 -11.88 4.10
N SER A 103 6.93 -12.17 3.27
CA SER A 103 6.21 -11.19 2.44
C SER A 103 5.00 -10.53 3.11
N GLY A 104 4.41 -11.20 4.09
CA GLY A 104 3.10 -10.89 4.65
C GLY A 104 1.96 -11.58 3.90
N ASP A 105 0.82 -11.74 4.58
CA ASP A 105 -0.35 -12.45 4.01
C ASP A 105 -0.98 -11.70 2.82
N GLU A 106 -1.04 -10.36 2.88
CA GLU A 106 -1.68 -9.55 1.83
C GLU A 106 -0.90 -9.60 0.49
N PRO A 107 0.43 -9.37 0.45
CA PRO A 107 1.19 -9.45 -0.80
C PRO A 107 1.15 -10.85 -1.43
N LEU A 108 1.29 -11.90 -0.62
CA LEU A 108 1.22 -13.28 -1.11
C LEU A 108 -0.15 -13.58 -1.72
N LEU A 109 -1.23 -13.17 -1.05
CA LEU A 109 -2.59 -13.34 -1.56
C LEU A 109 -2.79 -12.63 -2.90
N ILE A 110 -2.29 -11.40 -3.04
CA ILE A 110 -2.36 -10.65 -4.30
C ILE A 110 -1.58 -11.39 -5.40
N ALA A 111 -0.34 -11.81 -5.13
CA ALA A 111 0.50 -12.52 -6.08
C ALA A 111 -0.18 -13.82 -6.56
N MET A 112 -0.76 -14.60 -5.63
CA MET A 112 -1.46 -15.84 -5.97
C MET A 112 -2.73 -15.61 -6.80
N GLN A 113 -3.55 -14.62 -6.45
CA GLN A 113 -4.86 -14.42 -7.10
C GLN A 113 -4.81 -13.62 -8.40
N SER A 114 -3.89 -12.68 -8.51
CA SER A 114 -3.73 -11.85 -9.72
C SER A 114 -2.66 -12.38 -10.67
N GLN A 115 -1.73 -13.20 -10.18
CA GLN A 115 -0.58 -13.73 -10.92
C GLN A 115 0.19 -12.63 -11.68
N VAL A 116 0.28 -11.46 -11.06
CA VAL A 116 1.14 -10.36 -11.51
C VAL A 116 2.35 -10.26 -10.57
N PRO A 117 3.48 -9.71 -11.01
CA PRO A 117 4.61 -9.42 -10.13
C PRO A 117 4.18 -8.54 -8.95
N VAL A 118 4.52 -8.95 -7.73
CA VAL A 118 4.26 -8.17 -6.51
C VAL A 118 5.58 -7.86 -5.84
N MET A 119 5.84 -6.58 -5.59
CA MET A 119 7.06 -6.11 -4.93
C MET A 119 6.74 -5.55 -3.55
N VAL A 120 7.48 -6.00 -2.53
CA VAL A 120 7.31 -5.61 -1.14
C VAL A 120 8.48 -4.74 -0.67
N ASN A 121 8.20 -3.50 -0.27
CA ASN A 121 9.16 -2.63 0.42
C ASN A 121 8.43 -1.56 1.26
N ALA A 122 9.00 -1.18 2.41
CA ALA A 122 8.51 -0.06 3.22
C ALA A 122 8.60 1.27 2.47
N ASP A 123 9.66 1.48 1.68
CA ASP A 123 9.76 2.55 0.70
C ASP A 123 9.12 2.11 -0.61
N ARG A 124 7.87 2.52 -0.81
CA ARG A 124 7.13 2.24 -2.05
C ARG A 124 7.82 2.80 -3.28
N ALA A 125 8.52 3.93 -3.16
CA ALA A 125 9.18 4.51 -4.31
C ALA A 125 10.34 3.62 -4.77
N GLN A 126 11.06 3.01 -3.83
CA GLN A 126 12.11 2.04 -4.14
C GLN A 126 11.51 0.75 -4.74
N ALA A 127 10.46 0.19 -4.14
CA ALA A 127 9.79 -0.99 -4.70
C ALA A 127 9.27 -0.77 -6.13
N VAL A 128 8.71 0.41 -6.44
CA VAL A 128 8.29 0.73 -7.82
C VAL A 128 9.48 0.72 -8.77
N LYS A 129 10.64 1.29 -8.37
CA LYS A 129 11.86 1.26 -9.21
C LYS A 129 12.29 -0.18 -9.49
N ASP A 130 12.42 -0.98 -8.43
CA ASP A 130 12.92 -2.35 -8.54
C ASP A 130 11.97 -3.22 -9.37
N LEU A 131 10.66 -3.06 -9.18
CA LEU A 131 9.62 -3.72 -9.98
C LEU A 131 9.71 -3.39 -11.47
N ILE A 132 9.96 -2.11 -11.82
CA ILE A 132 10.11 -1.68 -13.22
C ILE A 132 11.38 -2.27 -13.83
N ILE A 133 12.49 -2.28 -13.08
CA ILE A 133 13.78 -2.81 -13.53
C ILE A 133 13.69 -4.33 -13.77
N GLU A 134 13.07 -5.07 -12.85
CA GLU A 134 13.05 -6.54 -12.88
C GLU A 134 12.00 -7.10 -13.85
N HIS A 135 10.83 -6.45 -13.96
CA HIS A 135 9.68 -7.03 -14.65
C HIS A 135 9.17 -6.23 -15.85
N SER A 136 9.78 -5.10 -16.22
CA SER A 136 9.40 -4.29 -17.40
C SER A 136 7.89 -3.97 -17.47
N VAL A 137 7.32 -3.53 -16.36
CA VAL A 137 5.88 -3.26 -16.22
C VAL A 137 5.43 -1.99 -16.97
N ASP A 138 4.21 -2.02 -17.50
CA ASP A 138 3.53 -0.89 -18.16
C ASP A 138 2.66 -0.08 -17.18
N LEU A 139 2.28 -0.67 -16.04
CA LEU A 139 1.37 -0.10 -15.04
C LEU A 139 1.71 -0.65 -13.65
N VAL A 140 1.71 0.21 -12.64
CA VAL A 140 1.89 -0.16 -11.22
C VAL A 140 0.70 0.26 -10.37
#